data_AF-A0A2H0PJP2-F1
#
_entry.id   AF-A0A2H0PJP2-F1
#
_cell.length_a   1.000
_cell.length_b   1.000
_cell.length_c   1.000
_cell.angle_alpha   90.00
_cell.angle_beta   90.00
_cell.angle_gamma   90.00
#
_symmetry.space_group_name_H-M   'P 1'
#
loop_
_entity.id
_entity.type
_entity.pdbx_description
1 polymer ?
#
loop_
_entity_poly.entity_id
_entity_poly.type
_entity_poly.pdbx_seq_one_letter_code
_entity_poly.pdbx_strand_id
1 'polypeptide(L)'
;MKTYKINEIFYSLQGEGVRAGTANVFIRFSDCNLRCSRNKEGFDCDTEFISGTQMNLDQILSQARSLSATCDWVILTGGEPSLQIDDSLLDALHTAGYKIAIESNGLRELSSKIDWICISPKTAESSLRQKTAHELKYVRALGMKIPNPSIKAEHYLISPAFEVDHLPSENLEHCLNLIRDNPKWRLSVQQHKIWKVR
;
A
#
# COMPACT_ATOMS: atom_id res chain seq x y z
N MET A 1 12.96 9.13 23.47
CA MET A 1 13.04 8.01 22.51
C MET A 1 11.95 8.25 21.48
N LYS A 2 12.24 8.15 20.17
CA LYS A 2 11.24 8.41 19.13
C LYS A 2 10.17 7.31 19.14
N THR A 3 8.92 7.70 18.94
CA THR A 3 7.77 6.79 18.84
C THR A 3 7.05 6.95 17.51
N TYR A 4 6.33 5.90 17.12
CA TYR A 4 5.50 5.82 15.94
C TYR A 4 4.09 5.46 16.39
N LYS A 5 3.09 6.11 15.80
CA LYS A 5 1.68 5.84 16.05
C LYS A 5 1.24 4.70 15.13
N ILE A 6 1.16 3.50 15.70
CA ILE A 6 0.83 2.27 14.99
C ILE A 6 -0.63 1.92 15.24
N ASN A 7 -1.40 1.70 14.17
CA ASN A 7 -2.77 1.23 14.24
C ASN A 7 -2.80 -0.27 14.56
N GLU A 8 -2.06 -1.07 13.79
CA GLU A 8 -1.92 -2.52 14.03
C GLU A 8 -0.63 -3.08 13.42
N ILE A 9 -0.19 -4.22 13.96
CA ILE A 9 0.86 -5.06 13.35
C ILE A 9 0.33 -6.49 13.29
N PHE A 10 0.35 -7.09 12.10
CA PHE A 10 -0.19 -8.44 11.89
C PHE A 10 0.59 -9.19 10.81
N TYR A 11 0.52 -10.51 10.83
CA TYR A 11 1.11 -11.39 9.81
C TYR A 11 0.03 -11.91 8.87
N SER A 12 0.25 -11.80 7.57
CA SER A 12 -0.68 -12.28 6.55
C SER A 12 0.01 -12.46 5.19
N LEU A 13 -0.78 -12.73 4.15
CA LEU A 13 -0.34 -12.73 2.76
C LEU A 13 -0.71 -11.40 2.10
N GLN A 14 0.22 -10.83 1.32
CA GLN A 14 -0.09 -9.68 0.47
C GLN A 14 -1.18 -10.06 -0.51
N GLY A 15 -2.29 -9.33 -0.52
CA GLY A 15 -3.43 -9.61 -1.39
C GLY A 15 -3.43 -8.85 -2.70
N GLU A 16 -2.54 -7.87 -2.87
CA GLU A 16 -2.52 -6.98 -4.03
C GLU A 16 -1.16 -6.94 -4.73
N GLY A 17 -1.15 -6.43 -5.95
CA GLY A 17 0.08 -6.15 -6.67
C GLY A 17 0.79 -7.38 -7.23
N VAL A 18 2.02 -7.17 -7.70
CA VAL A 18 2.88 -8.24 -8.25
C VAL A 18 3.35 -9.20 -7.17
N ARG A 19 3.36 -8.76 -5.90
CA ARG A 19 3.74 -9.57 -4.74
C ARG A 19 2.56 -10.29 -4.08
N ALA A 20 1.40 -10.33 -4.72
CA ALA A 20 0.25 -11.03 -4.18
C ALA A 20 0.56 -12.51 -3.89
N GLY A 21 0.13 -13.01 -2.73
CA GLY A 21 0.39 -14.35 -2.22
C GLY A 21 1.66 -14.50 -1.39
N THR A 22 2.51 -13.48 -1.30
CA THR A 22 3.72 -13.54 -0.47
C THR A 22 3.41 -13.32 1.01
N ALA A 23 4.12 -14.03 1.90
CA ALA A 23 4.02 -13.86 3.35
C ALA A 23 4.74 -12.58 3.80
N ASN A 24 4.05 -11.75 4.59
CA ASN A 24 4.58 -10.47 5.08
C ASN A 24 4.06 -10.18 6.50
N VAL A 25 4.86 -9.48 7.29
CA VAL A 25 4.37 -8.76 8.47
C VAL A 25 3.95 -7.36 8.03
N PHE A 26 2.70 -6.98 8.27
CA PHE A 26 2.18 -5.66 7.98
C PHE A 26 2.34 -4.78 9.21
N ILE A 27 2.93 -3.60 9.03
CA ILE A 27 2.98 -2.52 10.03
C ILE A 27 2.09 -1.41 9.50
N ARG A 28 0.88 -1.32 10.05
CA ARG A 28 -0.11 -0.31 9.69
C ARG A 28 0.03 0.91 10.59
N PHE A 29 0.47 2.04 10.05
CA PHE A 29 0.56 3.29 10.81
C PHE A 29 -0.83 3.93 10.94
N SER A 30 -0.97 4.86 11.88
CA SER A 30 -2.16 5.74 11.97
C SER A 30 -1.92 7.05 11.21
N ASP A 31 -2.98 7.84 11.06
CA ASP A 31 -2.99 9.15 10.39
C ASP A 31 -2.69 9.11 8.88
N CYS A 32 -3.37 9.97 8.12
CA CYS A 32 -3.15 10.15 6.69
C CYS A 32 -3.21 11.64 6.33
N ASN A 33 -2.37 12.07 5.40
CA ASN A 33 -2.38 13.43 4.86
C ASN A 33 -3.53 13.64 3.86
N LEU A 34 -4.27 12.58 3.53
CA LEU A 34 -5.48 12.63 2.73
C LEU A 34 -6.68 12.22 3.59
N ARG A 35 -7.75 13.00 3.50
CA ARG A 35 -9.07 12.59 3.98
C ARG A 35 -9.83 12.00 2.80
N CYS A 36 -9.62 10.72 2.52
CA CYS A 36 -10.41 10.01 1.52
C CYS A 36 -11.87 9.98 2.02
N SER A 37 -12.73 10.80 1.41
CA SER A 37 -14.15 10.84 1.77
C SER A 37 -14.95 9.95 0.81
N ARG A 38 -15.80 9.09 1.37
CA ARG A 38 -16.68 8.13 0.66
C ARG A 38 -17.42 8.70 -0.56
N ASN A 39 -17.69 10.00 -0.57
CA ASN A 39 -18.68 10.62 -1.46
C ASN A 39 -18.12 11.39 -2.66
N LYS A 40 -16.79 11.47 -2.86
CA LYS A 40 -16.24 12.34 -3.93
C LYS A 40 -15.50 11.63 -5.06
N GLU A 41 -14.82 10.51 -4.82
CA GLU A 41 -13.92 9.94 -5.86
C GLU A 41 -13.81 8.40 -5.90
N GLY A 42 -14.68 7.65 -5.21
CA GLY A 42 -14.73 6.18 -5.34
C GLY A 42 -13.50 5.44 -4.79
N PHE A 43 -12.67 6.10 -3.97
CA PHE A 43 -11.55 5.47 -3.28
C PHE A 43 -11.91 5.26 -1.82
N ASP A 44 -12.39 4.06 -1.48
CA ASP A 44 -12.53 3.68 -0.08
C ASP A 44 -11.13 3.56 0.54
N CYS A 45 -10.98 4.08 1.76
CA CYS A 45 -9.77 3.84 2.53
C CYS A 45 -10.19 3.12 3.79
N ASP A 46 -9.96 1.81 3.80
CA ASP A 46 -10.35 0.88 4.87
C ASP A 46 -9.58 1.13 6.19
N THR A 47 -8.71 2.14 6.25
CA THR A 47 -7.91 2.43 7.45
C THR A 47 -8.70 3.31 8.42
N GLU A 48 -8.93 2.79 9.63
CA GLU A 48 -9.41 3.61 10.75
C GLU A 48 -8.26 4.52 11.23
N PHE A 49 -8.30 5.79 10.83
CA PHE A 49 -7.16 6.69 10.97
C PHE A 49 -6.92 7.24 12.38
N ILE A 50 -7.89 7.10 13.30
CA ILE A 50 -7.91 7.85 14.56
C ILE A 50 -7.21 7.05 15.66
N SER A 51 -7.53 5.77 15.80
CA SER A 51 -6.90 4.90 16.79
C SER A 51 -5.46 4.54 16.41
N GLY A 52 -4.61 4.46 17.44
CA GLY A 52 -3.22 4.04 17.31
C GLY A 52 -2.48 4.09 18.64
N THR A 53 -1.54 3.18 18.80
CA THR A 53 -0.68 3.07 19.98
C THR A 53 0.69 3.65 19.67
N GLN A 54 1.24 4.46 20.57
CA GLN A 54 2.61 4.94 20.46
C GLN A 54 3.57 3.79 20.77
N MET A 55 4.34 3.37 19.78
CA MET A 55 5.34 2.31 19.89
C MET A 55 6.73 2.85 19.58
N ASN A 56 7.73 2.46 20.34
CA ASN A 56 9.13 2.66 19.99
C ASN A 56 9.63 1.53 19.07
N LEU A 57 10.88 1.62 18.60
CA LEU A 57 11.48 0.63 17.70
C LEU A 57 11.49 -0.78 18.30
N ASP A 58 11.89 -0.92 19.55
CA ASP A 58 12.00 -2.23 20.22
C ASP A 58 10.63 -2.92 20.30
N GLN A 59 9.57 -2.14 20.60
CA GLN A 59 8.21 -2.64 20.64
C GLN A 59 7.75 -3.11 19.25
N ILE A 60 8.01 -2.32 18.19
CA ILE A 60 7.63 -2.68 16.82
C ILE A 60 8.35 -3.95 16.39
N LEU A 61 9.68 -4.02 16.59
CA LEU A 61 10.49 -5.17 16.20
C LEU A 61 10.11 -6.43 16.96
N SER A 62 9.92 -6.31 18.28
CA SER A 62 9.51 -7.43 19.13
C SER A 62 8.14 -7.98 18.70
N GLN A 63 7.17 -7.11 18.44
CA GLN A 63 5.86 -7.53 17.97
C GLN A 63 5.92 -8.13 16.55
N ALA A 64 6.66 -7.53 15.63
CA ALA A 64 6.82 -8.06 14.28
C ALA A 64 7.43 -9.48 14.30
N ARG A 65 8.50 -9.67 15.09
CA ARG A 65 9.19 -10.96 15.19
C ARG A 65 8.38 -12.03 15.93
N SER A 66 7.55 -11.65 16.90
CA SER A 66 6.69 -12.61 17.61
C SER A 66 5.57 -13.17 16.72
N LEU A 67 5.17 -12.44 15.68
CA LEU A 67 4.16 -12.89 14.71
C LEU A 67 4.68 -13.96 13.75
N SER A 68 5.95 -13.88 13.37
CA SER A 68 6.59 -14.91 12.55
C SER A 68 8.12 -14.85 12.63
N ALA A 69 8.72 -15.97 13.03
CA ALA A 69 10.17 -16.13 13.10
C ALA A 69 10.84 -16.33 11.73
N THR A 70 10.06 -16.71 10.71
CA THR A 70 10.56 -17.07 9.36
C THR A 70 10.15 -16.06 8.28
N CYS A 71 9.34 -15.06 8.64
CA CYS A 71 8.96 -14.02 7.70
C CYS A 71 10.09 -13.00 7.55
N ASP A 72 10.59 -12.86 6.34
CA ASP A 72 11.68 -11.94 6.01
C ASP A 72 11.19 -10.66 5.35
N TRP A 73 9.88 -10.42 5.26
CA TRP A 73 9.33 -9.20 4.68
C TRP A 73 8.42 -8.47 5.64
N VAL A 74 8.57 -7.15 5.66
CA VAL A 74 7.60 -6.22 6.23
C VAL A 74 6.97 -5.36 5.14
N ILE A 75 5.67 -5.10 5.26
CA ILE A 75 4.96 -4.08 4.48
C ILE A 75 4.59 -2.94 5.40
N LEU A 76 5.16 -1.76 5.16
CA LEU A 76 4.79 -0.50 5.79
C LEU A 76 3.58 0.08 5.05
N THR A 77 2.47 0.28 5.75
CA THR A 77 1.18 0.71 5.15
C THR A 77 0.34 1.53 6.13
N GLY A 78 -0.82 2.04 5.70
CA GLY A 78 -1.90 2.66 6.49
C GLY A 78 -1.51 3.86 7.39
N GLY A 79 -2.42 4.76 7.74
CA GLY A 79 -2.83 5.75 6.75
C GLY A 79 -1.68 6.05 5.78
N GLU A 80 -0.98 7.17 5.87
CA GLU A 80 0.18 7.40 5.01
C GLU A 80 1.50 7.12 5.76
N PRO A 81 2.18 5.99 5.50
CA PRO A 81 3.39 5.62 6.25
C PRO A 81 4.52 6.65 6.12
N SER A 82 4.63 7.34 4.97
CA SER A 82 5.67 8.36 4.73
C SER A 82 5.60 9.58 5.67
N LEU A 83 4.54 9.71 6.47
CA LEU A 83 4.43 10.73 7.52
C LEU A 83 5.24 10.40 8.76
N GLN A 84 5.50 9.13 9.04
CA GLN A 84 6.07 8.68 10.31
C GLN A 84 7.40 7.95 10.16
N ILE A 85 7.57 7.19 9.07
CA ILE A 85 8.79 6.41 8.85
C ILE A 85 10.02 7.32 8.72
N ASP A 86 11.16 6.82 9.17
CA ASP A 86 12.46 7.46 9.03
C ASP A 86 13.55 6.40 8.85
N ASP A 87 14.77 6.85 8.60
CA ASP A 87 15.91 5.97 8.41
C ASP A 87 16.21 5.12 9.65
N SER A 88 15.90 5.59 10.85
CA SER A 88 16.12 4.82 12.08
C SER A 88 15.24 3.58 12.15
N LEU A 89 13.98 3.68 11.73
CA LEU A 89 13.08 2.53 11.62
C LEU A 89 13.52 1.58 10.51
N LEU A 90 13.88 2.12 9.34
CA LEU A 90 14.30 1.32 8.20
C LEU A 90 15.57 0.51 8.52
N ASP A 91 16.58 1.16 9.10
CA ASP A 91 17.83 0.51 9.52
C ASP A 91 17.59 -0.57 10.58
N ALA A 92 16.68 -0.32 11.52
CA ALA A 92 16.35 -1.29 12.57
C ALA A 92 15.65 -2.53 12.00
N LEU A 93 14.74 -2.36 11.04
CA LEU A 93 14.07 -3.46 10.33
C LEU A 93 15.05 -4.27 9.50
N HIS A 94 15.93 -3.61 8.75
CA HIS A 94 17.00 -4.25 7.98
C HIS A 94 17.97 -5.02 8.88
N THR A 95 18.41 -4.41 9.99
CA THR A 95 19.30 -5.05 10.98
C THR A 95 18.64 -6.29 11.59
N ALA A 96 17.32 -6.25 11.79
CA ALA A 96 16.56 -7.40 12.24
C ALA A 96 16.38 -8.48 11.17
N GLY A 97 16.84 -8.27 9.92
CA GLY A 97 16.79 -9.24 8.83
C GLY A 97 15.57 -9.13 7.90
N TYR A 98 14.75 -8.07 8.03
CA TYR A 98 13.63 -7.86 7.11
C TYR A 98 14.06 -7.17 5.82
N LYS A 99 13.38 -7.49 4.72
CA LYS A 99 13.22 -6.64 3.54
C LYS A 99 11.96 -5.79 3.69
N ILE A 100 12.00 -4.57 3.17
CA ILE A 100 10.98 -3.55 3.40
C ILE A 100 10.24 -3.25 2.12
N ALA A 101 8.93 -3.49 2.13
CA ALA A 101 8.00 -2.98 1.16
C ALA A 101 7.19 -1.82 1.76
N ILE A 102 6.77 -0.88 0.93
CA ILE A 102 5.87 0.22 1.32
C ILE A 102 4.71 0.37 0.34
N GLU A 103 3.53 0.66 0.89
CA GLU A 103 2.35 1.11 0.15
C GLU A 103 2.11 2.59 0.49
N SER A 104 2.24 3.50 -0.49
CA SER A 104 2.14 4.96 -0.27
C SER A 104 1.32 5.66 -1.35
N ASN A 105 0.76 6.83 -1.02
CA ASN A 105 0.06 7.70 -1.96
C ASN A 105 0.98 8.51 -2.88
N GLY A 106 2.30 8.52 -2.63
CA GLY A 106 3.31 9.17 -3.48
C GLY A 106 3.44 10.68 -3.33
N LEU A 107 2.79 11.30 -2.34
CA LEU A 107 2.87 12.74 -2.08
C LEU A 107 4.17 13.18 -1.38
N ARG A 108 4.98 12.24 -0.91
CA ARG A 108 6.29 12.47 -0.29
C ARG A 108 7.32 11.61 -1.00
N GLU A 109 8.55 12.10 -1.02
CA GLU A 109 9.69 11.31 -1.49
C GLU A 109 10.05 10.28 -0.41
N LEU A 110 10.36 9.07 -0.86
CA LEU A 110 10.64 7.93 0.01
C LEU A 110 12.14 7.66 0.09
N SER A 111 12.58 7.13 1.23
CA SER A 111 13.99 6.76 1.43
C SER A 111 14.40 5.67 0.44
N SER A 112 15.63 5.78 -0.06
CA SER A 112 16.24 4.77 -0.95
C SER A 112 16.51 3.43 -0.26
N LYS A 113 16.39 3.38 1.07
CA LYS A 113 16.51 2.14 1.88
C LYS A 113 15.30 1.22 1.74
N ILE A 114 14.25 1.61 1.03
CA ILE A 114 13.07 0.76 0.86
C ILE A 114 13.27 -0.18 -0.33
N ASP A 115 13.22 -1.49 -0.06
CA ASP A 115 13.47 -2.54 -1.05
C ASP A 115 12.37 -2.69 -2.11
N TRP A 116 11.13 -2.34 -1.76
CA TRP A 116 9.99 -2.40 -2.69
C TRP A 116 9.02 -1.24 -2.48
N ILE A 117 8.77 -0.47 -3.53
CA ILE A 117 7.93 0.73 -3.49
C ILE A 117 6.69 0.50 -4.34
N CYS A 118 5.54 0.44 -3.68
CA CYS A 118 4.24 0.51 -4.32
C CYS A 118 3.63 1.89 -4.12
N ILE A 119 3.34 2.58 -5.23
CA ILE A 119 2.62 3.86 -5.20
C ILE A 119 1.21 3.66 -5.73
N SER A 120 0.22 4.11 -4.95
CA SER A 120 -1.17 4.19 -5.38
C SER A 120 -1.67 5.63 -5.30
N PRO A 121 -1.52 6.44 -6.37
CA PRO A 121 -1.96 7.83 -6.38
C PRO A 121 -3.46 7.97 -6.09
N LYS A 122 -3.79 8.92 -5.21
CA LYS A 122 -5.18 9.30 -4.87
C LYS A 122 -5.48 10.77 -5.17
N THR A 123 -4.57 11.45 -5.87
CA THR A 123 -4.66 12.89 -6.19
C THR A 123 -4.13 13.13 -7.61
N ALA A 124 -4.15 14.38 -8.06
CA ALA A 124 -3.61 14.75 -9.36
C ALA A 124 -2.11 14.43 -9.49
N GLU A 125 -1.70 14.00 -10.69
CA GLU A 125 -0.31 13.67 -11.03
C GLU A 125 0.70 14.78 -10.68
N SER A 126 0.30 16.05 -10.84
CA SER A 126 1.14 17.21 -10.55
C SER A 126 1.51 17.36 -9.06
N SER A 127 0.75 16.73 -8.16
CA SER A 127 1.01 16.75 -6.72
C SER A 127 2.03 15.67 -6.29
N LEU A 128 2.32 14.69 -7.15
CA LEU A 128 3.18 13.57 -6.80
C LEU A 128 4.65 13.99 -6.68
N ARG A 129 5.26 13.64 -5.55
CA ARG A 129 6.66 13.94 -5.25
C ARG A 129 7.55 12.75 -5.55
N GLN A 130 7.13 11.54 -5.22
CA GLN A 130 7.82 10.32 -5.63
C GLN A 130 7.88 10.24 -7.17
N LYS A 131 9.04 9.88 -7.73
CA LYS A 131 9.27 9.86 -9.19
C LYS A 131 9.46 8.47 -9.77
N THR A 132 9.88 7.52 -8.95
CA THR A 132 10.08 6.13 -9.34
C THR A 132 9.37 5.19 -8.37
N ALA A 133 8.95 4.03 -8.85
CA ALA A 133 8.38 2.97 -8.04
C ALA A 133 8.71 1.60 -8.65
N HIS A 134 8.66 0.55 -7.84
CA HIS A 134 8.67 -0.81 -8.38
C HIS A 134 7.29 -1.12 -8.96
N GLU A 135 6.24 -0.71 -8.24
CA GLU A 135 4.85 -0.89 -8.62
C GLU A 135 4.08 0.43 -8.59
N LEU A 136 3.31 0.71 -9.64
CA LEU A 136 2.42 1.86 -9.72
C LEU A 136 0.99 1.37 -10.00
N LYS A 137 0.12 1.51 -9.01
CA LYS A 137 -1.23 0.93 -8.99
C LYS A 137 -2.29 2.02 -8.97
N TYR A 138 -3.12 2.09 -10.00
CA TYR A 138 -4.25 3.01 -10.04
C TYR A 138 -5.55 2.28 -9.80
N VAL A 139 -6.34 2.77 -8.86
CA VAL A 139 -7.71 2.29 -8.67
C VAL A 139 -8.63 2.91 -9.74
N ARG A 140 -9.53 2.11 -10.32
CA ARG A 140 -10.45 2.52 -11.39
C ARG A 140 -11.85 1.97 -11.16
N ALA A 141 -12.83 2.86 -11.22
CA ALA A 141 -14.25 2.55 -11.31
C ALA A 141 -14.76 2.75 -12.73
N LEU A 142 -15.99 2.30 -12.99
CA LEU A 142 -16.69 2.51 -14.26
C LEU A 142 -16.61 3.98 -14.70
N GLY A 143 -16.30 4.20 -15.98
CA GLY A 143 -16.19 5.53 -16.60
C GLY A 143 -14.84 6.24 -16.42
N MET A 144 -13.95 5.73 -15.57
CA MET A 144 -12.60 6.30 -15.43
C MET A 144 -11.69 5.89 -16.58
N LYS A 145 -10.90 6.84 -17.12
CA LYS A 145 -9.97 6.56 -18.22
C LYS A 145 -8.68 5.88 -17.74
N ILE A 146 -7.93 5.32 -18.69
CA ILE A 146 -6.59 4.82 -18.43
C ILE A 146 -5.70 5.94 -17.83
N PRO A 147 -4.85 5.66 -16.82
CA PRO A 147 -3.97 6.66 -16.25
C PRO A 147 -2.90 7.14 -17.24
N ASN A 148 -2.48 8.39 -17.10
CA ASN A 148 -1.27 8.92 -17.72
C ASN A 148 -0.24 9.24 -16.64
N PRO A 149 0.57 8.26 -16.21
CA PRO A 149 1.41 8.39 -15.02
C PRO A 149 2.60 9.31 -15.24
N SER A 150 2.89 10.15 -14.26
CA SER A 150 4.13 10.92 -14.15
C SER A 150 5.28 10.14 -13.48
N ILE A 151 4.94 9.09 -12.73
CA ILE A 151 5.87 8.19 -12.06
C ILE A 151 6.35 7.10 -13.04
N LYS A 152 7.66 6.84 -13.07
CA LYS A 152 8.25 5.71 -13.79
C LYS A 152 8.20 4.47 -12.91
N ALA A 153 7.67 3.37 -13.42
CA ALA A 153 7.57 2.12 -12.66
C ALA A 153 7.91 0.89 -13.49
N GLU A 154 8.35 -0.17 -12.80
CA GLU A 154 8.60 -1.47 -13.43
C GLU A 154 7.28 -2.19 -13.75
N HIS A 155 6.26 -1.98 -12.91
CA HIS A 155 4.95 -2.58 -13.04
C HIS A 155 3.83 -1.54 -12.99
N TYR A 156 3.00 -1.50 -14.03
CA TYR A 156 1.84 -0.62 -14.14
C TYR A 156 0.57 -1.43 -13.93
N LEU A 157 -0.17 -1.15 -12.86
CA LEU A 157 -1.32 -1.93 -12.45
C LEU A 157 -2.60 -1.10 -12.43
N ILE A 158 -3.70 -1.72 -12.87
CA ILE A 158 -5.06 -1.22 -12.68
C ILE A 158 -5.75 -2.12 -11.65
N SER A 159 -6.29 -1.50 -10.62
CA SER A 159 -7.09 -2.16 -9.59
C SER A 159 -8.54 -1.71 -9.69
N PRO A 160 -9.51 -2.63 -9.86
CA PRO A 160 -10.92 -2.26 -9.79
C PRO A 160 -11.26 -1.63 -8.44
N ALA A 161 -12.09 -0.59 -8.44
CA ALA A 161 -12.62 -0.03 -7.21
C ALA A 161 -13.57 -1.04 -6.54
N PHE A 162 -13.34 -1.31 -5.25
CA PHE A 162 -14.21 -2.14 -4.43
C PHE A 162 -15.22 -1.27 -3.67
N GLU A 163 -16.37 -1.85 -3.35
CA GLU A 163 -17.35 -1.32 -2.41
C GLU A 163 -17.27 -2.12 -1.11
N VAL A 164 -16.58 -1.57 -0.11
CA VAL A 164 -16.29 -2.25 1.17
C VAL A 164 -15.66 -3.64 0.93
N ASP A 165 -16.44 -4.72 0.92
CA ASP A 165 -15.96 -6.09 0.71
C ASP A 165 -16.42 -6.72 -0.61
N HIS A 166 -17.11 -5.94 -1.45
CA HIS A 166 -17.65 -6.39 -2.73
C HIS A 166 -16.85 -5.79 -3.88
N LEU A 167 -16.60 -6.59 -4.92
CA LEU A 167 -16.09 -6.12 -6.20
C LEU A 167 -17.28 -5.99 -7.18
N PRO A 168 -17.73 -4.77 -7.51
CA PRO A 168 -18.76 -4.58 -8.52
C PRO A 168 -18.30 -5.15 -9.87
N SER A 169 -19.16 -5.94 -10.51
CA SER A 169 -18.86 -6.57 -11.80
C SER A 169 -18.55 -5.54 -12.88
N GLU A 170 -19.26 -4.42 -12.89
CA GLU A 170 -19.03 -3.29 -13.81
C GLU A 170 -17.64 -2.67 -13.67
N ASN A 171 -17.12 -2.51 -12.44
CA ASN A 171 -15.77 -2.00 -12.22
C ASN A 171 -14.71 -2.99 -12.71
N LEU A 172 -14.92 -4.29 -12.47
CA LEU A 172 -14.03 -5.34 -12.96
C LEU A 172 -14.02 -5.38 -14.49
N GLU A 173 -15.18 -5.46 -15.13
CA GLU A 173 -15.31 -5.48 -16.59
C GLU A 173 -14.69 -4.24 -17.24
N HIS A 174 -14.94 -3.07 -16.66
CA HIS A 174 -14.34 -1.81 -17.12
C HIS A 174 -12.80 -1.86 -17.07
N CYS A 175 -12.23 -2.31 -15.95
CA CYS A 175 -10.78 -2.45 -15.80
C CYS A 175 -10.19 -3.47 -16.78
N LEU A 176 -10.87 -4.61 -17.00
CA LEU A 176 -10.45 -5.62 -17.96
C LEU A 176 -10.40 -5.04 -19.39
N ASN A 177 -11.40 -4.24 -19.77
CA ASN A 177 -11.42 -3.59 -21.07
C ASN A 177 -10.32 -2.54 -21.21
N LEU A 178 -10.12 -1.68 -20.19
CA LEU A 178 -9.00 -0.72 -20.17
C LEU A 178 -7.65 -1.41 -20.38
N ILE A 179 -7.43 -2.55 -19.74
CA ILE A 179 -6.17 -3.32 -19.86
C ILE A 179 -6.04 -3.97 -21.24
N ARG A 180 -7.11 -4.56 -21.79
CA ARG A 180 -7.08 -5.14 -23.14
C ARG A 180 -6.67 -4.12 -24.20
N ASP A 181 -7.16 -2.89 -24.06
CA ASP A 181 -6.82 -1.78 -24.95
C ASP A 181 -5.43 -1.19 -24.67
N ASN A 182 -4.82 -1.49 -23.51
CA ASN A 182 -3.57 -0.92 -23.05
C ASN A 182 -2.67 -1.99 -22.38
N PRO A 183 -2.09 -2.95 -23.15
CA PRO A 183 -1.46 -4.17 -22.61
C PRO A 183 -0.17 -3.95 -21.78
N LYS A 184 0.31 -2.71 -21.67
CA LYS A 184 1.35 -2.35 -20.70
C LYS A 184 0.86 -2.47 -19.25
N TRP A 185 -0.45 -2.35 -19.04
CA TRP A 185 -1.09 -2.45 -17.73
C TRP A 185 -1.46 -3.89 -17.40
N ARG A 186 -1.48 -4.22 -16.11
CA ARG A 186 -1.93 -5.53 -15.61
C ARG A 186 -3.00 -5.35 -14.55
N LEU A 187 -3.84 -6.37 -14.39
CA LEU A 187 -4.88 -6.37 -13.36
C LEU A 187 -4.25 -6.66 -12.00
N SER A 188 -4.63 -5.89 -10.99
CA SER A 188 -4.41 -6.20 -9.57
C SER A 188 -5.75 -6.21 -8.87
N VAL A 189 -6.15 -7.32 -8.29
CA VAL A 189 -7.38 -7.40 -7.48
C VAL A 189 -7.04 -7.61 -6.02
N GLN A 190 -7.94 -7.25 -5.12
CA GLN A 190 -7.78 -7.45 -3.67
C GLN A 190 -8.03 -8.92 -3.31
N GLN A 191 -7.07 -9.80 -3.61
CA GLN A 191 -7.24 -11.25 -3.47
C GLN A 191 -7.44 -11.69 -2.02
N HIS A 192 -6.90 -10.93 -1.06
CA HIS A 192 -7.06 -11.20 0.37
C HIS A 192 -8.54 -11.28 0.80
N LYS A 193 -9.42 -10.49 0.17
CA LYS A 193 -10.87 -10.52 0.40
C LYS A 193 -11.50 -11.86 -0.01
N ILE A 194 -10.98 -12.49 -1.07
CA ILE A 194 -11.42 -13.81 -1.54
C ILE A 194 -10.81 -14.92 -0.68
N TRP A 195 -9.51 -14.82 -0.38
CA TRP A 195 -8.78 -15.79 0.44
C TRP A 195 -9.21 -15.77 1.90
N LYS A 196 -9.94 -14.72 2.33
CA LYS A 196 -10.34 -14.48 3.72
C LYS A 196 -9.13 -14.45 4.67
N VAL A 197 -8.06 -13.82 4.18
CA VAL A 197 -6.86 -13.50 4.97
C VAL A 197 -6.82 -11.99 5.18
N ARG A 198 -6.09 -11.55 6.21
CA ARG A 198 -5.96 -10.13 6.54
C ARG A 198 -5.10 -9.36 5.54
#